data_AF-A0A2J4Z655-F1
#
_entry.id   AF-A0A2J4Z655-F1
#
_cell.length_a   1.000
_cell.length_b   1.000
_cell.length_c   1.000
_cell.angle_alpha   90.00
_cell.angle_beta   90.00
_cell.angle_gamma   90.00
#
_symmetry.space_group_name_H-M   'P 1'
#
loop_
_entity.id
_entity.type
_entity.pdbx_description
1 polymer ?
#
loop_
_entity_poly.entity_id
_entity_poly.type
_entity_poly.pdbx_seq_one_letter_code
_entity_poly.pdbx_strand_id
1 'polypeptide(L)'
;MSTNTSSRDDRSFSAPALLVAGAFFMEFLDGTVIATALPDMAKDFGVTAVDLNIGISAYLITLAVLIPASGWIADRFGARKIFTLALAIFTLASVFCGLSTNVDVFVAMRILQGIGGALMVPVGRLAVLRTTPKHQLIKAIATLTWPALVAPIIGPPLGGFITRYASWHWIFFINVPLGLIAIALSLRIIPNIREDEQRPFDLSGFVATSVAMVSLVAAMELLGDRQPLGWQTLALLALGLGCMLFALRHFRRTRWPMVRLDALKIPTFRVTMYGGSLFRASISAVPFLLPLLFQVGFGMDPFHSGLLVLAVFVGNLTIKP
;
A
#
# COMPACT_ATOMS: atom_id res chain seq x y z
N MET A 1 0.74 -38.64 -34.31
CA MET A 1 0.09 -37.57 -35.08
C MET A 1 -0.20 -36.45 -34.09
N SER A 2 0.59 -35.37 -34.19
CA SER A 2 0.70 -34.26 -33.25
C SER A 2 -0.53 -33.36 -33.27
N THR A 3 -1.29 -33.29 -32.19
CA THR A 3 -2.24 -32.20 -31.96
C THR A 3 -1.49 -31.00 -31.41
N ASN A 4 -1.16 -30.11 -32.33
CA ASN A 4 -0.67 -28.76 -32.13
C ASN A 4 -1.70 -27.96 -31.29
N THR A 5 -1.41 -27.74 -30.01
CA THR A 5 -2.04 -26.69 -29.20
C THR A 5 -1.00 -25.64 -28.81
N SER A 6 -0.29 -25.10 -29.81
CA SER A 6 0.52 -23.89 -29.65
C SER A 6 -0.06 -22.80 -30.55
N SER A 7 -0.82 -21.86 -29.97
CA SER A 7 -1.04 -20.51 -30.56
C SER A 7 -2.03 -19.59 -29.81
N ARG A 8 -2.45 -19.86 -28.56
CA ARG A 8 -3.44 -19.00 -27.89
C ARG A 8 -2.98 -18.14 -26.70
N ASP A 9 -1.71 -18.17 -26.28
CA ASP A 9 -1.35 -17.60 -24.96
C ASP A 9 -0.33 -16.45 -24.92
N ASP A 10 0.10 -15.88 -26.05
CA ASP A 10 1.10 -14.78 -26.01
C ASP A 10 0.54 -13.42 -25.56
N ARG A 11 -0.79 -13.22 -25.63
CA ARG A 11 -1.44 -11.95 -25.26
C ARG A 11 -2.22 -11.98 -23.94
N SER A 12 -2.53 -13.15 -23.41
CA SER A 12 -3.31 -13.29 -22.18
C SER A 12 -2.50 -12.82 -20.96
N PHE A 13 -3.08 -11.93 -20.16
CA PHE A 13 -2.56 -11.64 -18.82
C PHE A 13 -2.85 -12.83 -17.92
N SER A 14 -1.87 -13.29 -17.14
CA SER A 14 -2.09 -14.37 -16.17
C SER A 14 -3.24 -13.98 -15.23
N ALA A 15 -4.30 -14.77 -15.18
CA ALA A 15 -5.50 -14.46 -14.37
C ALA A 15 -5.19 -14.16 -12.88
N PRO A 16 -4.24 -14.86 -12.21
CA PRO A 16 -3.74 -14.46 -10.90
C PRO A 16 -3.15 -13.04 -10.85
N ALA A 17 -2.42 -12.62 -11.90
CA ALA A 17 -1.82 -11.29 -11.95
C ALA A 17 -2.86 -10.19 -12.11
N LEU A 18 -3.92 -10.42 -12.90
CA LEU A 18 -5.05 -9.48 -13.02
C LEU A 18 -5.83 -9.36 -11.72
N LEU A 19 -6.10 -10.49 -11.05
CA LEU A 19 -6.78 -10.51 -9.75
C LEU A 19 -6.01 -9.66 -8.73
N VAL A 20 -4.71 -9.93 -8.59
CA VAL A 20 -3.86 -9.21 -7.64
C VAL A 20 -3.69 -7.75 -8.05
N ALA A 21 -3.61 -7.45 -9.34
CA ALA A 21 -3.61 -6.08 -9.82
C ALA A 21 -4.92 -5.35 -9.45
N GLY A 22 -6.08 -5.99 -9.61
CA GLY A 22 -7.36 -5.42 -9.17
C GLY A 22 -7.41 -5.15 -7.67
N ALA A 23 -6.90 -6.08 -6.86
CA ALA A 23 -6.77 -5.90 -5.41
C ALA A 23 -5.85 -4.71 -5.06
N PHE A 24 -4.72 -4.56 -5.75
CA PHE A 24 -3.83 -3.41 -5.53
C PHE A 24 -4.49 -2.11 -5.96
N PHE A 25 -5.24 -2.14 -7.06
CA PHE A 25 -5.97 -0.96 -7.54
C PHE A 25 -6.95 -0.49 -6.49
N MET A 26 -7.73 -1.41 -5.94
CA MET A 26 -8.66 -1.15 -4.84
C MET A 26 -7.95 -0.53 -3.62
N GLU A 27 -6.79 -1.05 -3.21
CA GLU A 27 -6.02 -0.51 -2.07
C GLU A 27 -5.46 0.89 -2.32
N PHE A 28 -4.82 1.11 -3.47
CA PHE A 28 -4.27 2.43 -3.81
C PHE A 28 -5.38 3.45 -4.03
N LEU A 29 -6.52 3.02 -4.57
CA LEU A 29 -7.69 3.87 -4.75
C LEU A 29 -8.23 4.31 -3.39
N ASP A 30 -8.44 3.39 -2.45
CA ASP A 30 -8.88 3.69 -1.09
C ASP A 30 -7.97 4.72 -0.40
N GLY A 31 -6.64 4.52 -0.47
CA GLY A 31 -5.68 5.44 0.14
C GLY A 31 -5.65 6.85 -0.48
N THR A 32 -6.04 7.01 -1.74
CA THR A 32 -5.93 8.29 -2.46
C THR A 32 -7.24 9.06 -2.54
N VAL A 33 -8.37 8.37 -2.66
CA VAL A 33 -9.71 8.97 -2.76
C VAL A 33 -10.09 9.71 -1.46
N ILE A 34 -9.73 9.15 -0.29
CA ILE A 34 -10.06 9.72 1.02
C ILE A 34 -9.49 11.13 1.21
N ALA A 35 -8.28 11.39 0.71
CA ALA A 35 -7.62 12.70 0.88
C ALA A 35 -8.47 13.86 0.31
N THR A 36 -9.24 13.61 -0.74
CA THR A 36 -10.14 14.62 -1.33
C THR A 36 -11.47 14.80 -0.60
N ALA A 37 -11.89 13.79 0.16
CA ALA A 37 -13.14 13.81 0.91
C ALA A 37 -12.97 14.26 2.37
N LEU A 38 -11.73 14.33 2.86
CA LEU A 38 -11.39 14.74 4.23
C LEU A 38 -12.14 15.99 4.72
N PRO A 39 -12.26 17.10 3.94
CA PRO A 39 -12.95 18.29 4.43
C PRO A 39 -14.45 18.07 4.68
N ASP A 40 -15.11 17.25 3.88
CA ASP A 40 -16.54 16.97 4.03
C ASP A 40 -16.78 15.92 5.13
N MET A 41 -15.92 14.90 5.23
CA MET A 41 -15.92 13.96 6.36
C MET A 41 -15.74 14.68 7.70
N ALA A 42 -14.84 15.67 7.76
CA ALA A 42 -14.58 16.45 8.97
C ALA A 42 -15.81 17.24 9.42
N LYS A 43 -16.57 17.81 8.47
CA LYS A 43 -17.85 18.49 8.75
C LYS A 43 -18.88 17.53 9.32
N ASP A 44 -19.03 16.34 8.71
CA ASP A 44 -20.00 15.33 9.15
C ASP A 44 -19.65 14.77 10.54
N PHE A 45 -18.37 14.62 10.86
CA PHE A 45 -17.92 14.21 12.20
C PHE A 45 -17.86 15.34 13.22
N GLY A 46 -18.03 16.60 12.80
CA GLY A 46 -17.94 17.77 13.68
C GLY A 46 -16.52 18.04 14.22
N VAL A 47 -15.48 17.61 13.50
CA VAL A 47 -14.07 17.79 13.89
C VAL A 47 -13.31 18.60 12.83
N THR A 48 -12.05 18.95 13.11
CA THR A 48 -11.21 19.58 12.09
C THR A 48 -10.67 18.53 11.11
N ALA A 49 -10.36 18.93 9.87
CA ALA A 49 -9.73 18.03 8.91
C ALA A 49 -8.35 17.52 9.36
N VAL A 50 -7.67 18.28 10.21
CA VAL A 50 -6.39 17.89 10.81
C VAL A 50 -6.60 16.72 11.78
N ASP A 51 -7.62 16.81 12.64
CA ASP A 51 -7.95 15.72 13.58
C ASP A 51 -8.33 14.45 12.84
N LEU A 52 -9.00 14.56 11.69
CA LEU A 52 -9.39 13.40 10.88
C LEU A 52 -8.21 12.75 10.14
N ASN A 53 -7.12 13.48 9.91
CA ASN A 53 -5.91 12.96 9.27
C ASN A 53 -5.31 11.78 10.04
N ILE A 54 -5.56 11.69 11.35
CA ILE A 54 -5.14 10.56 12.18
C ILE A 54 -5.63 9.21 11.63
N GLY A 55 -6.78 9.16 10.95
CA GLY A 55 -7.28 7.93 10.31
C GLY A 55 -6.48 7.51 9.06
N ILE A 56 -5.85 8.45 8.36
CA ILE A 56 -4.93 8.16 7.26
C ILE A 56 -3.59 7.70 7.84
N SER A 57 -3.05 8.44 8.82
CA SER A 57 -1.80 8.10 9.51
C SER A 57 -1.87 6.71 10.14
N ALA A 58 -2.94 6.39 10.88
CA ALA A 58 -3.14 5.09 11.52
C ALA A 58 -3.17 3.92 10.51
N TYR A 59 -3.83 4.12 9.36
CA TYR A 59 -3.84 3.14 8.28
C TYR A 59 -2.42 2.89 7.72
N LEU A 60 -1.69 3.97 7.38
CA LEU A 60 -0.33 3.88 6.84
C LEU A 60 0.66 3.26 7.84
N ILE A 61 0.54 3.60 9.12
CA ILE A 61 1.34 3.00 10.19
C ILE A 61 1.05 1.51 10.31
N THR A 62 -0.22 1.10 10.22
CA THR A 62 -0.61 -0.31 10.28
C THR A 62 -0.02 -1.09 9.10
N LEU A 63 -0.09 -0.52 7.88
CA LEU A 63 0.57 -1.08 6.70
C LEU A 63 2.07 -1.24 6.93
N ALA A 64 2.73 -0.16 7.35
CA ALA A 64 4.16 -0.13 7.62
C ALA A 64 4.58 -1.26 8.58
N VAL A 65 3.90 -1.39 9.71
CA VAL A 65 4.21 -2.38 10.75
C VAL A 65 3.98 -3.81 10.29
N LEU A 66 2.90 -4.09 9.55
CA LEU A 66 2.49 -5.46 9.24
C LEU A 66 3.04 -6.01 7.91
N ILE A 67 3.45 -5.14 6.96
CA ILE A 67 4.05 -5.57 5.69
C ILE A 67 5.26 -6.51 5.91
N PRO A 68 6.24 -6.24 6.81
CA PRO A 68 7.36 -7.15 7.02
C PRO A 68 6.95 -8.55 7.51
N ALA A 69 5.89 -8.64 8.32
CA ALA A 69 5.39 -9.91 8.86
C ALA A 69 4.58 -10.73 7.84
N SER A 70 3.97 -10.07 6.85
CA SER A 70 3.08 -10.68 5.87
C SER A 70 3.67 -11.87 5.12
N GLY A 71 4.97 -11.83 4.79
CA GLY A 71 5.65 -12.91 4.07
C GLY A 71 5.69 -14.20 4.89
N TRP A 72 6.08 -14.08 6.17
CA TRP A 72 6.07 -15.22 7.09
C TRP A 72 4.66 -15.78 7.33
N ILE A 73 3.66 -14.90 7.48
CA ILE A 73 2.26 -15.28 7.65
C ILE A 73 1.78 -16.09 6.43
N ALA A 74 2.09 -15.62 5.21
CA ALA A 74 1.73 -16.31 3.98
C ALA A 74 2.44 -17.66 3.82
N ASP A 75 3.72 -17.74 4.16
CA ASP A 75 4.49 -18.98 4.05
C ASP A 75 3.97 -20.04 5.04
N ARG A 76 3.62 -19.64 6.26
CA ARG A 76 3.12 -20.52 7.31
C ARG A 76 1.68 -20.97 7.11
N PHE A 77 0.77 -20.04 6.81
CA PHE A 77 -0.67 -20.34 6.77
C PHE A 77 -1.17 -20.67 5.34
N GLY A 78 -0.37 -20.33 4.32
CA GLY A 78 -0.65 -20.52 2.90
C GLY A 78 -1.11 -19.23 2.23
N ALA A 79 -0.53 -18.91 1.07
CA ALA A 79 -0.76 -17.66 0.36
C ALA A 79 -2.24 -17.46 -0.03
N ARG A 80 -2.94 -18.51 -0.50
CA ARG A 80 -4.37 -18.44 -0.88
C ARG A 80 -5.24 -18.00 0.30
N LYS A 81 -5.07 -18.65 1.46
CA LYS A 81 -5.91 -18.42 2.64
C LYS A 81 -5.70 -17.01 3.18
N ILE A 82 -4.44 -16.61 3.32
CA ILE A 82 -4.09 -15.29 3.85
C ILE A 82 -4.50 -14.18 2.90
N PHE A 83 -4.30 -14.33 1.59
CA PHE A 83 -4.75 -13.34 0.61
C PHE A 83 -6.27 -13.18 0.60
N THR A 84 -7.02 -14.29 0.66
CA THR A 84 -8.49 -14.24 0.70
C THR A 84 -9.00 -13.64 2.02
N LEU A 85 -8.37 -13.98 3.14
CA LEU A 85 -8.69 -13.41 4.45
C LEU A 85 -8.39 -11.91 4.47
N ALA A 86 -7.26 -11.49 3.90
CA ALA A 86 -6.88 -10.09 3.77
C ALA A 86 -7.93 -9.29 2.99
N LEU A 87 -8.39 -9.82 1.86
CA LEU A 87 -9.48 -9.23 1.08
C LEU A 87 -10.77 -9.12 1.90
N ALA A 88 -11.14 -10.18 2.63
CA ALA A 88 -12.34 -10.18 3.47
C ALA A 88 -12.26 -9.13 4.59
N ILE A 89 -11.13 -9.07 5.30
CA ILE A 89 -10.88 -8.08 6.36
C ILE A 89 -10.93 -6.66 5.79
N PHE A 90 -10.23 -6.40 4.68
CA PHE A 90 -10.22 -5.09 4.04
C PHE A 90 -11.64 -4.67 3.62
N THR A 91 -12.38 -5.57 2.98
CA THR A 91 -13.73 -5.29 2.48
C THR A 91 -14.70 -5.01 3.63
N LEU A 92 -14.67 -5.84 4.66
CA LEU A 92 -15.54 -5.68 5.83
C LEU A 92 -15.20 -4.41 6.61
N ALA A 93 -13.91 -4.12 6.81
CA ALA A 93 -13.47 -2.87 7.42
C ALA A 93 -13.92 -1.65 6.61
N SER A 94 -13.86 -1.74 5.26
CA SER A 94 -14.36 -0.68 4.39
C SER A 94 -15.86 -0.43 4.58
N VAL A 95 -16.69 -1.48 4.70
CA VAL A 95 -18.13 -1.31 5.03
C VAL A 95 -18.29 -0.54 6.33
N PHE A 96 -17.55 -0.92 7.37
CA PHE A 96 -17.66 -0.25 8.67
C PHE A 96 -17.09 1.18 8.66
N CYS A 97 -16.07 1.49 7.85
CA CYS A 97 -15.63 2.86 7.60
C CYS A 97 -16.75 3.69 6.94
N GLY A 98 -17.47 3.13 5.97
CA GLY A 98 -18.62 3.78 5.34
C GLY A 98 -19.86 3.90 6.23
N LEU A 99 -19.88 3.23 7.40
CA LEU A 99 -20.95 3.31 8.39
C LEU A 99 -20.53 4.05 9.67
N SER A 100 -19.27 4.50 9.76
CA SER A 100 -18.75 5.12 10.98
C SER A 100 -19.38 6.49 11.19
N THR A 101 -19.80 6.76 12.43
CA THR A 101 -20.45 8.02 12.83
C THR A 101 -19.58 8.89 13.74
N ASN A 102 -18.41 8.39 14.14
CA ASN A 102 -17.44 9.14 14.94
C ASN A 102 -16.00 8.78 14.54
N VAL A 103 -15.07 9.66 14.90
CA VAL A 103 -13.65 9.55 14.54
C VAL A 103 -13.00 8.31 15.15
N ASP A 104 -13.33 7.95 16.39
CA ASP A 104 -12.69 6.81 17.07
C ASP A 104 -13.01 5.48 16.39
N VAL A 105 -14.28 5.26 16.04
CA VAL A 105 -14.72 4.10 15.27
C VAL A 105 -14.11 4.12 13.88
N PHE A 106 -14.08 5.28 13.23
CA PHE A 106 -13.44 5.43 11.93
C PHE A 106 -11.95 5.01 11.99
N VAL A 107 -11.20 5.50 12.96
CA VAL A 107 -9.78 5.16 13.17
C VAL A 107 -9.59 3.68 13.46
N ALA A 108 -10.42 3.08 14.32
CA ALA A 108 -10.37 1.66 14.61
C ALA A 108 -10.61 0.80 13.35
N MET A 109 -11.59 1.19 12.52
CA MET A 109 -11.86 0.52 11.25
C MET A 109 -10.75 0.73 10.23
N ARG A 110 -10.11 1.91 10.20
CA ARG A 110 -8.92 2.17 9.37
C ARG A 110 -7.73 1.30 9.77
N ILE A 111 -7.53 1.07 11.07
CA ILE A 111 -6.52 0.10 11.54
C ILE A 111 -6.87 -1.30 11.03
N LEU A 112 -8.12 -1.74 11.20
CA LEU A 112 -8.56 -3.06 10.71
C LEU A 112 -8.39 -3.19 9.19
N GLN A 113 -8.71 -2.14 8.43
CA GLN A 113 -8.53 -2.08 6.99
C GLN A 113 -7.04 -2.14 6.61
N GLY A 114 -6.17 -1.46 7.37
CA GLY A 114 -4.72 -1.53 7.25
C GLY A 114 -4.17 -2.93 7.49
N ILE A 115 -4.73 -3.71 8.42
CA ILE A 115 -4.36 -5.13 8.60
C ILE A 115 -4.63 -5.92 7.31
N GLY A 116 -5.78 -5.68 6.68
CA GLY A 116 -6.13 -6.28 5.39
C GLY A 116 -5.15 -5.87 4.28
N GLY A 117 -4.91 -4.57 4.09
CA GLY A 117 -4.01 -4.07 3.03
C GLY A 117 -2.57 -4.55 3.18
N ALA A 118 -2.07 -4.60 4.43
CA ALA A 118 -0.71 -5.01 4.72
C ALA A 118 -0.42 -6.46 4.32
N LEU A 119 -1.45 -7.31 4.32
CA LEU A 119 -1.38 -8.69 3.88
C LEU A 119 -1.68 -8.80 2.38
N MET A 120 -2.58 -7.97 1.85
CA MET A 120 -3.03 -8.07 0.46
C MET A 120 -1.91 -7.81 -0.55
N VAL A 121 -1.13 -6.72 -0.41
CA VAL A 121 -0.05 -6.38 -1.36
C VAL A 121 1.05 -7.44 -1.43
N PRO A 122 1.78 -7.71 -0.34
CA PRO A 122 2.94 -8.60 -0.39
C PRO A 122 2.55 -10.04 -0.67
N VAL A 123 1.45 -10.55 -0.09
CA VAL A 123 1.02 -11.93 -0.28
C VAL A 123 0.47 -12.14 -1.69
N GLY A 124 -0.30 -11.18 -2.22
CA GLY A 124 -0.75 -11.21 -3.60
C GLY A 124 0.42 -11.22 -4.59
N ARG A 125 1.39 -10.32 -4.38
CA ARG A 125 2.62 -10.27 -5.21
C ARG A 125 3.37 -11.60 -5.15
N LEU A 126 3.56 -12.16 -3.95
CA LEU A 126 4.26 -13.42 -3.75
C LEU A 126 3.54 -14.57 -4.46
N ALA A 127 2.21 -14.64 -4.38
CA ALA A 127 1.41 -15.65 -5.06
C ALA A 127 1.63 -15.62 -6.57
N VAL A 128 1.57 -14.42 -7.18
CA VAL A 128 1.79 -14.26 -8.63
C VAL A 128 3.21 -14.65 -9.02
N LEU A 129 4.23 -14.22 -8.27
CA LEU A 129 5.63 -14.53 -8.58
C LEU A 129 5.93 -16.04 -8.45
N ARG A 130 5.28 -16.75 -7.52
CA ARG A 130 5.43 -18.21 -7.34
C ARG A 130 4.74 -19.02 -8.44
N THR A 131 3.64 -18.51 -9.00
CA THR A 131 2.86 -19.22 -10.03
C THR A 131 3.22 -18.83 -11.46
N THR A 132 4.00 -17.76 -11.65
CA THR A 132 4.34 -17.25 -12.99
C THR A 132 5.63 -17.89 -13.51
N PRO A 133 5.64 -18.45 -14.73
CA PRO A 133 6.86 -18.94 -15.38
C PRO A 133 7.91 -17.82 -15.55
N LYS A 134 9.20 -18.16 -15.46
CA LYS A 134 10.30 -17.18 -15.53
C LYS A 134 10.24 -16.26 -16.76
N HIS A 135 9.84 -16.79 -17.92
CA HIS A 135 9.74 -16.01 -19.16
C HIS A 135 8.59 -14.97 -19.15
N GLN A 136 7.57 -15.15 -18.31
CA GLN A 136 6.43 -14.22 -18.16
C GLN A 136 6.58 -13.29 -16.95
N LEU A 137 7.66 -13.45 -16.16
CA LEU A 137 7.81 -12.74 -14.89
C LEU A 137 7.84 -11.21 -15.07
N ILE A 138 8.50 -10.73 -16.13
CA ILE A 138 8.54 -9.30 -16.46
C ILE A 138 7.13 -8.78 -16.77
N LYS A 139 6.35 -9.52 -17.58
CA LYS A 139 4.97 -9.18 -17.93
C LYS A 139 4.05 -9.17 -16.69
N ALA A 140 4.20 -10.16 -15.80
CA ALA A 140 3.46 -10.21 -14.55
C ALA A 140 3.80 -9.03 -13.62
N ILE A 141 5.08 -8.71 -13.44
CA ILE A 141 5.51 -7.55 -12.65
C ILE A 141 4.96 -6.25 -13.27
N ALA A 142 5.02 -6.09 -14.59
CA ALA A 142 4.49 -4.91 -15.27
C ALA A 142 2.98 -4.74 -15.04
N THR A 143 2.24 -5.85 -15.02
CA THR A 143 0.79 -5.92 -14.72
C THR A 143 0.51 -5.48 -13.29
N LEU A 144 1.30 -5.96 -12.32
CA LEU A 144 1.16 -5.58 -10.91
C LEU A 144 1.49 -4.10 -10.63
N THR A 145 2.27 -3.46 -11.51
CA THR A 145 2.64 -2.04 -11.35
C THR A 145 1.58 -1.10 -11.93
N TRP A 146 0.74 -1.54 -12.87
CA TRP A 146 -0.32 -0.70 -13.48
C TRP A 146 -1.26 -0.05 -12.45
N PRO A 147 -1.81 -0.81 -11.48
CA PRO A 147 -2.67 -0.25 -10.43
C PRO A 147 -2.06 0.91 -9.66
N ALA A 148 -0.80 0.77 -9.27
CA ALA A 148 -0.08 1.78 -8.48
C ALA A 148 0.12 3.10 -9.25
N LEU A 149 0.07 3.07 -10.58
CA LEU A 149 0.17 4.26 -11.42
C LEU A 149 -1.21 4.88 -11.68
N VAL A 150 -2.21 4.04 -11.94
CA VAL A 150 -3.55 4.51 -12.36
C VAL A 150 -4.38 4.98 -11.18
N ALA A 151 -4.33 4.29 -10.04
CA ALA A 151 -5.16 4.63 -8.89
C ALA A 151 -4.92 6.04 -8.35
N PRO A 152 -3.69 6.55 -8.18
CA PRO A 152 -3.46 7.94 -7.75
C PRO A 152 -3.92 9.01 -8.75
N ILE A 153 -4.06 8.66 -10.04
CA ILE A 153 -4.55 9.57 -11.09
C ILE A 153 -6.07 9.68 -11.00
N ILE A 154 -6.74 8.53 -10.90
CA ILE A 154 -8.20 8.44 -10.91
C ILE A 154 -8.77 8.78 -9.53
N GLY A 155 -8.03 8.49 -8.46
CA GLY A 155 -8.49 8.60 -7.07
C GLY A 155 -9.02 9.99 -6.72
N PRO A 156 -8.21 11.06 -6.84
CA PRO A 156 -8.67 12.40 -6.46
C PRO A 156 -9.87 12.91 -7.27
N PRO A 157 -9.91 12.80 -8.62
CA PRO A 157 -11.11 13.17 -9.39
C PRO A 157 -12.34 12.33 -9.02
N LEU A 158 -12.17 11.02 -8.83
CA LEU A 158 -13.26 10.12 -8.47
C LEU A 158 -13.80 10.44 -7.06
N GLY A 159 -12.92 10.72 -6.11
CA GLY A 159 -13.30 11.11 -4.75
C GLY A 159 -14.03 12.43 -4.68
N GLY A 160 -13.52 13.45 -5.39
CA GLY A 160 -14.21 14.73 -5.52
C GLY A 160 -15.59 14.58 -6.17
N PHE A 161 -15.70 13.75 -7.22
CA PHE A 161 -16.98 13.47 -7.88
C PHE A 161 -17.97 12.77 -6.95
N ILE A 162 -17.56 11.68 -6.29
CA ILE A 162 -18.41 10.91 -5.36
C ILE A 162 -18.87 11.80 -4.20
N THR A 163 -17.95 12.57 -3.61
CA THR A 163 -18.27 13.43 -2.47
C THR A 163 -19.21 14.57 -2.87
N ARG A 164 -19.04 15.14 -4.07
CA ARG A 164 -19.88 16.24 -4.54
C ARG A 164 -21.30 15.84 -4.95
N TYR A 165 -21.47 14.70 -5.61
CA TYR A 165 -22.77 14.28 -6.16
C TYR A 165 -23.50 13.23 -5.33
N ALA A 166 -22.80 12.56 -4.40
CA ALA A 166 -23.38 11.58 -3.50
C ALA A 166 -22.97 11.91 -2.06
N SER A 167 -22.21 11.03 -1.41
CA SER A 167 -21.68 11.23 -0.06
C SER A 167 -20.33 10.56 0.06
N TRP A 168 -19.47 11.05 0.96
CA TRP A 168 -18.16 10.45 1.20
C TRP A 168 -18.22 8.97 1.59
N HIS A 169 -19.31 8.49 2.23
CA HIS A 169 -19.50 7.08 2.58
C HIS A 169 -19.35 6.12 1.38
N TRP A 170 -19.74 6.57 0.17
CA TRP A 170 -19.67 5.77 -1.06
C TRP A 170 -18.23 5.49 -1.51
N ILE A 171 -17.25 6.28 -1.05
CA ILE A 171 -15.82 6.03 -1.27
C ILE A 171 -15.41 4.70 -0.65
N PHE A 172 -16.03 4.31 0.46
CA PHE A 172 -15.78 3.02 1.08
C PHE A 172 -16.66 1.93 0.48
N PHE A 173 -17.91 2.21 0.14
CA PHE A 173 -18.80 1.21 -0.45
C PHE A 173 -18.37 0.75 -1.84
N ILE A 174 -17.63 1.54 -2.61
CA ILE A 174 -17.08 1.12 -3.92
C ILE A 174 -16.12 -0.08 -3.80
N ASN A 175 -15.48 -0.24 -2.64
CA ASN A 175 -14.57 -1.34 -2.37
C ASN A 175 -15.31 -2.66 -2.13
N VAL A 176 -16.59 -2.61 -1.78
CA VAL A 176 -17.41 -3.80 -1.48
C VAL A 176 -17.61 -4.71 -2.69
N PRO A 177 -18.14 -4.23 -3.84
CA PRO A 177 -18.29 -5.09 -5.01
C PRO A 177 -16.93 -5.59 -5.53
N LEU A 178 -15.91 -4.73 -5.52
CA LEU A 178 -14.55 -5.11 -5.93
C LEU A 178 -13.97 -6.20 -5.04
N GLY A 179 -14.10 -6.05 -3.73
CA GLY A 179 -13.65 -7.00 -2.72
C GLY A 179 -14.36 -8.35 -2.83
N LEU A 180 -15.69 -8.35 -2.97
CA LEU A 180 -16.46 -9.59 -3.15
C LEU A 180 -16.07 -10.35 -4.41
N ILE A 181 -15.88 -9.65 -5.54
CA ILE A 181 -15.40 -10.25 -6.78
C ILE A 181 -13.98 -10.82 -6.58
N ALA A 182 -13.09 -10.06 -5.95
CA ALA A 182 -11.72 -10.49 -5.68
C ALA A 182 -11.66 -11.72 -4.75
N ILE A 183 -12.52 -11.81 -3.73
CA ILE A 183 -12.64 -12.98 -2.84
C ILE A 183 -13.13 -14.20 -3.63
N ALA A 184 -14.17 -14.05 -4.45
CA ALA A 184 -14.70 -15.15 -5.25
C ALA A 184 -13.66 -15.68 -6.24
N LEU A 185 -12.92 -14.78 -6.88
CA LEU A 185 -11.86 -15.12 -7.82
C LEU A 185 -10.60 -15.68 -7.10
N SER A 186 -10.24 -15.18 -5.92
CA SER A 186 -9.07 -15.68 -5.17
C SER A 186 -9.24 -17.14 -4.76
N LEU A 187 -10.45 -17.53 -4.36
CA LEU A 187 -10.78 -18.91 -4.00
C LEU A 187 -10.69 -19.87 -5.19
N ARG A 188 -10.99 -19.39 -6.41
CA ARG A 188 -10.97 -20.20 -7.64
C ARG A 188 -9.59 -20.25 -8.31
N ILE A 189 -8.87 -19.14 -8.34
CA ILE A 189 -7.70 -18.95 -9.22
C ILE A 189 -6.38 -19.22 -8.50
N ILE A 190 -6.21 -18.75 -7.26
CA ILE A 190 -4.90 -18.81 -6.58
C ILE A 190 -4.68 -20.26 -6.12
N PRO A 191 -3.59 -20.95 -6.43
CA PRO A 191 -3.30 -22.29 -5.89
C PRO A 191 -2.98 -22.24 -4.39
N ASN A 192 -3.38 -23.26 -3.62
CA ASN A 192 -3.08 -23.33 -2.19
C ASN A 192 -1.66 -23.87 -1.97
N ILE A 193 -0.66 -23.04 -2.26
CA ILE A 193 0.76 -23.36 -2.06
C ILE A 193 1.12 -23.03 -0.61
N ARG A 194 1.63 -24.02 0.12
CA ARG A 194 2.14 -23.93 1.49
C ARG A 194 3.59 -24.41 1.51
N GLU A 195 4.45 -23.75 2.28
CA GLU A 195 5.77 -24.29 2.55
C GLU A 195 5.65 -25.38 3.63
N ASP A 196 6.31 -26.52 3.44
CA ASP A 196 6.29 -27.64 4.40
C ASP A 196 7.13 -27.35 5.67
N GLU A 197 8.07 -26.41 5.59
CA GLU A 197 8.91 -26.02 6.73
C GLU A 197 8.23 -24.98 7.62
N GLN A 198 7.85 -25.37 8.84
CA GLN A 198 7.34 -24.44 9.85
C GLN A 198 8.48 -23.65 10.50
N ARG A 199 8.78 -22.46 9.97
CA ARG A 199 9.77 -21.55 10.56
C ARG A 199 9.18 -20.78 11.76
N PRO A 200 9.95 -20.58 12.85
CA PRO A 200 9.51 -19.76 13.97
C PRO A 200 9.38 -18.29 13.57
N PHE A 201 8.51 -17.54 14.27
CA PHE A 201 8.36 -16.10 14.05
C PHE A 201 9.46 -15.32 14.77
N ASP A 202 10.09 -14.37 14.07
CA ASP A 202 11.10 -13.47 14.66
C ASP A 202 10.41 -12.29 15.38
N LEU A 203 9.85 -12.56 16.56
CA LEU A 203 9.11 -11.57 17.34
C LEU A 203 9.98 -10.37 17.73
N SER A 204 11.23 -10.61 18.13
CA SER A 204 12.19 -9.55 18.49
C SER A 204 12.50 -8.63 17.33
N GLY A 205 12.76 -9.20 16.14
CA GLY A 205 13.00 -8.41 14.93
C GLY A 205 11.76 -7.65 14.50
N PHE A 206 10.58 -8.26 14.62
CA PHE A 206 9.29 -7.62 14.34
C PHE A 206 9.02 -6.43 15.25
N VAL A 207 9.13 -6.59 16.57
CA VAL A 207 8.88 -5.49 17.53
C VAL A 207 9.86 -4.35 17.30
N ALA A 208 11.16 -4.64 17.13
CA ALA A 208 12.15 -3.60 16.86
C ALA A 208 11.88 -2.85 15.55
N THR A 209 11.51 -3.55 14.48
CA THR A 209 11.16 -2.92 13.20
C THR A 209 9.88 -2.10 13.30
N SER A 210 8.88 -2.59 14.04
CA SER A 210 7.61 -1.91 14.25
C SER A 210 7.80 -0.60 15.00
N VAL A 211 8.53 -0.63 16.12
CA VAL A 211 8.87 0.58 16.89
C VAL A 211 9.69 1.53 16.04
N ALA A 212 10.67 1.05 15.28
CA ALA A 212 11.46 1.89 14.39
C ALA A 212 10.57 2.63 13.37
N MET A 213 9.64 1.93 12.71
CA MET A 213 8.76 2.52 11.70
C MET A 213 7.78 3.52 12.32
N VAL A 214 7.10 3.16 13.42
CA VAL A 214 6.16 4.04 14.11
C VAL A 214 6.87 5.32 14.57
N SER A 215 8.02 5.20 15.24
CA SER A 215 8.74 6.34 15.76
C SER A 215 9.29 7.24 14.65
N LEU A 216 9.81 6.67 13.56
CA LEU A 216 10.32 7.46 12.43
C LEU A 216 9.18 8.17 11.69
N VAL A 217 8.04 7.52 11.45
CA VAL A 217 6.87 8.14 10.79
C VAL A 217 6.32 9.27 11.66
N ALA A 218 6.10 9.02 12.96
CA ALA A 218 5.61 10.04 13.88
C ALA A 218 6.58 11.24 14.01
N ALA A 219 7.89 10.98 14.01
CA ALA A 219 8.89 12.05 14.00
C ALA A 219 8.83 12.90 12.72
N MET A 220 8.65 12.27 11.55
CA MET A 220 8.52 12.99 10.27
C MET A 220 7.24 13.84 10.21
N GLU A 221 6.15 13.37 10.83
CA GLU A 221 4.90 14.13 10.95
C GLU A 221 5.10 15.37 11.84
N LEU A 222 5.74 15.21 13.01
CA LEU A 222 6.07 16.32 13.92
C LEU A 222 7.06 17.33 13.31
N LEU A 223 7.99 16.88 12.46
CA LEU A 223 8.89 17.73 11.69
C LEU A 223 8.16 18.63 10.68
N GLY A 224 6.95 18.25 10.26
CA GLY A 224 6.11 19.05 9.37
C GLY A 224 5.29 20.12 10.09
N ASP A 225 5.26 20.11 11.43
CA ASP A 225 4.46 21.05 12.23
C ASP A 225 5.23 22.35 12.54
N ARG A 226 4.54 23.35 13.10
CA ARG A 226 5.07 24.70 13.35
C ARG A 226 6.29 24.74 14.30
N GLN A 227 6.50 23.70 15.11
CA GLN A 227 7.67 23.54 15.98
C GLN A 227 8.42 22.22 15.69
N PRO A 228 9.20 22.17 14.60
CA PRO A 228 9.73 20.93 14.06
C PRO A 228 10.79 20.24 14.94
N LEU A 229 11.45 20.99 15.83
CA LEU A 229 12.62 20.53 16.61
C LEU A 229 12.33 20.41 18.12
N GLY A 230 11.12 20.01 18.49
CA GLY A 230 10.78 19.72 19.89
C GLY A 230 11.54 18.51 20.45
N TRP A 231 11.66 18.44 21.79
CA TRP A 231 12.21 17.27 22.50
C TRP A 231 11.55 15.95 22.07
N GLN A 232 10.23 15.97 21.85
CA GLN A 232 9.46 14.80 21.41
C GLN A 232 9.93 14.28 20.05
N THR A 233 10.14 15.18 19.07
CA THR A 233 10.67 14.84 17.75
C THR A 233 12.04 14.18 17.86
N LEU A 234 12.96 14.79 18.63
CA LEU A 234 14.31 14.26 18.83
C LEU A 234 14.30 12.90 19.53
N ALA A 235 13.44 12.71 20.54
CA ALA A 235 13.29 11.44 21.23
C ALA A 235 12.77 10.35 20.29
N LEU A 236 11.78 10.65 19.45
CA LEU A 236 11.23 9.71 18.47
C LEU A 236 12.24 9.37 17.37
N LEU A 237 13.02 10.34 16.89
CA LEU A 237 14.11 10.08 15.94
C LEU A 237 15.19 9.18 16.55
N ALA A 238 15.63 9.47 17.78
CA ALA A 238 16.63 8.68 18.47
C ALA A 238 16.14 7.25 18.73
N LEU A 239 14.89 7.09 19.19
CA LEU A 239 14.26 5.79 19.39
C LEU A 239 14.13 5.03 18.07
N GLY A 240 13.65 5.69 17.02
CA GLY A 240 13.45 5.11 15.70
C GLY A 240 14.76 4.60 15.09
N LEU A 241 15.79 5.44 15.10
CA LEU A 241 17.14 5.10 14.63
C LEU A 241 17.78 3.99 15.49
N GLY A 242 17.64 4.07 16.82
CA GLY A 242 18.16 3.06 17.75
C GLY A 242 17.53 1.68 17.51
N CYS A 243 16.20 1.61 17.41
CA CYS A 243 15.47 0.38 17.10
C CYS A 243 15.79 -0.14 15.69
N MET A 244 15.96 0.74 14.71
CA MET A 244 16.37 0.36 13.35
C MET A 244 17.77 -0.29 13.34
N LEU A 245 18.74 0.32 14.02
CA LEU A 245 20.09 -0.22 14.15
C LEU A 245 20.11 -1.56 14.90
N PHE A 246 19.30 -1.69 15.95
CA PHE A 246 19.11 -2.95 16.66
C PHE A 246 18.51 -4.03 15.74
N ALA A 247 17.44 -3.72 15.00
CA ALA A 247 16.80 -4.65 14.06
C ALA A 247 17.80 -5.12 12.98
N LEU A 248 18.58 -4.21 12.40
CA LEU A 248 19.62 -4.54 11.44
C LEU A 248 20.70 -5.46 12.02
N ARG A 249 21.13 -5.22 13.27
CA ARG A 249 22.10 -6.07 13.96
C ARG A 249 21.52 -7.44 14.29
N HIS A 250 20.25 -7.49 14.71
CA HIS A 250 19.51 -8.71 15.00
C HIS A 250 19.36 -9.58 13.75
N PHE A 251 18.90 -9.01 12.63
CA PHE A 251 18.72 -9.74 11.37
C PHE A 251 20.03 -10.33 10.79
N ARG A 252 21.19 -9.79 11.18
CA ARG A 252 22.51 -10.35 10.80
C ARG A 252 22.95 -11.54 11.66
N ARG A 253 22.37 -11.71 12.85
CA ARG A 253 22.80 -12.71 13.84
C ARG A 253 21.79 -13.85 14.00
N THR A 254 20.51 -13.57 13.76
CA THR A 254 19.43 -14.54 13.95
C THR A 254 19.42 -15.61 12.86
N ARG A 255 19.15 -16.86 13.24
CA ARG A 255 19.12 -18.02 12.33
C ARG A 255 17.96 -17.97 11.32
N TRP A 256 16.83 -17.38 11.72
CA TRP A 256 15.62 -17.24 10.92
C TRP A 256 15.12 -15.79 10.95
N PRO A 257 15.85 -14.85 10.32
CA PRO A 257 15.46 -13.44 10.34
C PRO A 257 14.21 -13.23 9.50
N MET A 258 13.30 -12.36 9.96
CA MET A 258 12.11 -11.96 9.18
C MET A 258 12.51 -11.36 7.82
N VAL A 259 13.59 -10.57 7.80
CA VAL A 259 14.17 -10.00 6.57
C VAL A 259 15.57 -10.57 6.36
N ARG A 260 15.74 -11.37 5.31
CA ARG A 260 17.04 -11.96 4.96
C ARG A 260 17.94 -10.93 4.29
N LEU A 261 18.79 -10.28 5.08
CA LEU A 261 19.77 -9.30 4.58
C LEU A 261 20.84 -9.92 3.65
N ASP A 262 20.96 -11.25 3.62
CA ASP A 262 21.85 -11.95 2.67
C ASP A 262 21.53 -11.65 1.20
N ALA A 263 20.27 -11.36 0.87
CA ALA A 263 19.90 -10.98 -0.49
C ALA A 263 20.63 -9.71 -0.97
N LEU A 264 20.97 -8.80 -0.04
CA LEU A 264 21.73 -7.57 -0.33
C LEU A 264 23.21 -7.85 -0.70
N LYS A 265 23.70 -9.08 -0.54
CA LYS A 265 25.03 -9.47 -1.05
C LYS A 265 25.05 -9.53 -2.56
N ILE A 266 23.90 -9.73 -3.21
CA ILE A 266 23.77 -9.75 -4.66
C ILE A 266 23.83 -8.30 -5.18
N PRO A 267 24.83 -7.91 -6.00
CA PRO A 267 25.02 -6.52 -6.40
C PRO A 267 23.82 -5.91 -7.11
N THR A 268 23.17 -6.66 -8.01
CA THR A 268 21.98 -6.22 -8.75
C THR A 268 20.82 -5.94 -7.81
N PHE A 269 20.53 -6.85 -6.87
CA PHE A 269 19.49 -6.66 -5.86
C PHE A 269 19.76 -5.46 -4.97
N ARG A 270 21.01 -5.27 -4.54
CA ARG A 270 21.43 -4.15 -3.70
C ARG A 270 21.23 -2.80 -4.39
N VAL A 271 21.65 -2.67 -5.65
CA VAL A 271 21.45 -1.44 -6.44
C VAL A 271 19.96 -1.14 -6.62
N THR A 272 19.15 -2.16 -6.94
CA THR A 272 17.70 -1.99 -7.05
C THR A 272 17.03 -1.59 -5.73
N MET A 273 17.48 -2.10 -4.60
CA MET A 273 16.93 -1.74 -3.29
C MET A 273 17.28 -0.30 -2.90
N TYR A 274 18.55 0.11 -2.95
CA TYR A 274 18.93 1.47 -2.58
C TYR A 274 18.47 2.50 -3.61
N GLY A 275 18.84 2.30 -4.87
CA GLY A 275 18.49 3.22 -5.96
C GLY A 275 16.99 3.26 -6.21
N GLY A 276 16.32 2.11 -6.19
CA GLY A 276 14.87 2.04 -6.36
C GLY A 276 14.08 2.63 -5.19
N SER A 277 14.57 2.52 -3.94
CA SER A 277 13.94 3.17 -2.80
C SER A 277 14.08 4.69 -2.86
N LEU A 278 15.27 5.20 -3.20
CA LEU A 278 15.49 6.64 -3.38
C LEU A 278 14.62 7.19 -4.52
N PHE A 279 14.59 6.48 -5.65
CA PHE A 279 13.74 6.84 -6.79
C PHE A 279 12.25 6.84 -6.42
N ARG A 280 11.78 5.84 -5.67
CA ARG A 280 10.40 5.79 -5.18
C ARG A 280 10.08 6.92 -4.20
N ALA A 281 10.99 7.26 -3.30
CA ALA A 281 10.81 8.38 -2.39
C ALA A 281 10.64 9.70 -3.16
N SER A 282 11.52 9.95 -4.14
CA SER A 282 11.43 11.13 -5.00
C SER A 282 10.12 11.18 -5.79
N ILE A 283 9.75 10.09 -6.47
CA ILE A 283 8.50 10.03 -7.26
C ILE A 283 7.26 10.21 -6.39
N SER A 284 7.24 9.64 -5.18
CA SER A 284 6.06 9.71 -4.32
C SER A 284 5.83 11.12 -3.75
N ALA A 285 6.88 11.96 -3.66
CA ALA A 285 6.76 13.34 -3.19
C ALA A 285 6.23 14.30 -4.27
N VAL A 286 6.49 14.02 -5.56
CA VAL A 286 6.16 14.90 -6.69
C VAL A 286 4.66 15.24 -6.78
N PRO A 287 3.70 14.29 -6.67
CA PRO A 287 2.27 14.58 -6.73
C PRO A 287 1.76 15.51 -5.62
N PHE A 288 2.49 15.64 -4.51
CA PHE A 288 2.15 16.56 -3.43
C PHE A 288 2.86 17.92 -3.57
N LEU A 289 4.15 17.90 -3.90
CA LEU A 289 4.96 19.11 -4.00
C LEU A 289 4.61 19.97 -5.22
N LEU A 290 4.24 19.38 -6.37
CA LEU A 290 3.91 20.15 -7.57
C LEU A 290 2.64 21.00 -7.41
N PRO A 291 1.48 20.47 -6.93
CA PRO A 291 0.32 21.32 -6.68
C PRO A 291 0.64 22.47 -5.72
N LEU A 292 1.39 22.18 -4.65
CA LEU A 292 1.76 23.16 -3.64
C LEU A 292 2.67 24.26 -4.23
N LEU A 293 3.66 23.88 -5.05
CA LEU A 293 4.52 24.83 -5.75
C LEU A 293 3.72 25.74 -6.68
N PHE A 294 2.78 25.18 -7.45
CA PHE A 294 1.97 25.97 -8.38
C PHE A 294 0.98 26.89 -7.66
N GLN A 295 0.31 26.42 -6.61
CA GLN A 295 -0.71 27.19 -5.91
C GLN A 295 -0.10 28.20 -4.93
N VAL A 296 0.84 27.77 -4.08
CA VAL A 296 1.43 28.63 -3.04
C VAL A 296 2.64 29.40 -3.58
N GLY A 297 3.50 28.73 -4.34
CA GLY A 297 4.71 29.34 -4.89
C GLY A 297 4.43 30.27 -6.07
N PHE A 298 3.59 29.83 -7.02
CA PHE A 298 3.28 30.60 -8.24
C PHE A 298 1.92 31.31 -8.21
N GLY A 299 1.11 31.12 -7.16
CA GLY A 299 -0.19 31.79 -7.02
C GLY A 299 -1.24 31.35 -8.05
N MET A 300 -1.05 30.20 -8.70
CA MET A 300 -1.98 29.68 -9.71
C MET A 300 -3.28 29.21 -9.06
N ASP A 301 -4.39 29.34 -9.78
CA ASP A 301 -5.64 28.75 -9.32
C ASP A 301 -5.57 27.20 -9.33
N PRO A 302 -6.42 26.55 -8.51
CA PRO A 302 -6.42 25.10 -8.38
C PRO A 302 -6.66 24.35 -9.70
N PHE A 303 -7.39 24.94 -10.65
CA PHE A 303 -7.72 24.27 -11.91
C PHE A 303 -6.50 24.16 -12.82
N HIS A 304 -5.76 25.26 -13.04
CA HIS A 304 -4.54 25.21 -13.85
C HIS A 304 -3.43 24.37 -13.19
N SER A 305 -3.31 24.43 -11.86
CA SER A 305 -2.40 23.57 -11.10
C SER A 305 -2.70 22.08 -11.33
N GLY A 306 -3.98 21.70 -11.24
CA GLY A 306 -4.43 20.34 -11.51
C GLY A 306 -4.15 19.88 -12.95
N LEU A 307 -4.32 20.76 -13.94
CA LEU A 307 -4.05 20.46 -15.35
C LEU A 307 -2.56 20.17 -15.62
N LEU A 308 -1.66 20.93 -14.99
CA LEU A 308 -0.21 20.69 -15.10
C LEU A 308 0.20 19.36 -14.46
N VAL A 309 -0.39 19.02 -13.32
CA VAL A 309 -0.15 17.73 -12.65
C VAL A 309 -0.70 16.58 -13.48
N LEU A 310 -1.85 16.76 -14.13
CA LEU A 310 -2.41 15.78 -15.07
C LEU A 310 -1.44 15.47 -16.21
N ALA A 311 -0.73 16.47 -16.75
CA ALA A 311 0.26 16.27 -17.81
C ALA A 311 1.40 15.32 -17.40
N VAL A 312 1.85 15.38 -16.14
CA VAL A 312 2.85 14.45 -15.58
C VAL A 312 2.33 13.01 -15.60
N PHE A 313 1.08 12.82 -15.22
CA PHE A 313 0.43 11.51 -15.20
C PHE A 313 0.15 10.95 -16.61
N VAL A 314 -0.21 11.82 -17.55
CA VAL A 314 -0.30 11.46 -18.98
C VAL A 314 1.08 11.02 -19.49
N GLY A 315 2.15 11.73 -19.16
CA GLY A 315 3.52 11.32 -19.48
C GLY A 315 3.89 9.94 -18.95
N ASN A 316 3.49 9.61 -17.71
CA ASN A 316 3.71 8.27 -17.14
C ASN A 316 2.96 7.17 -17.92
N LEU A 317 1.76 7.46 -18.41
CA LEU A 317 0.95 6.53 -19.20
C LEU A 317 1.52 6.34 -20.61
N THR A 318 1.99 7.41 -21.26
CA THR A 318 2.49 7.37 -22.65
C THR A 318 3.87 6.74 -22.80
N ILE A 319 4.72 6.78 -21.75
CA ILE A 319 6.05 6.16 -21.77
C ILE A 319 5.99 4.63 -21.60
N LYS A 320 4.86 4.07 -21.14
CA LYS A 320 4.77 2.64 -20.86
C LYS A 320 4.53 1.84 -22.15
N PRO A 321 5.33 0.78 -22.42
CA PRO A 321 5.20 -0.05 -23.62
C PRO A 321 3.98 -0.96 -23.59
#